data_AF-A0A4Y0BG70-F1
#
_entry.id   AF-A0A4Y0BG70-F1
#
_cell.length_a   1.000
_cell.length_b   1.000
_cell.length_c   1.000
_cell.angle_alpha   90.00
_cell.angle_beta   90.00
_cell.angle_gamma   90.00
#
_symmetry.space_group_name_H-M   'P 1'
#
loop_
_entity.id
_entity.type
_entity.pdbx_description
1 polymer ?
#
loop_
_entity_poly.entity_id
_entity_poly.type
_entity_poly.pdbx_seq_one_letter_code
_entity_poly.pdbx_strand_id
1 'polypeptide(L)'
;MSNSVPNNNDIDSKYLYVLDEVERLRVHVMRLYSYYQHWGIYNSSMLYLRQHSWAFMRTNIKYVTETWAKLNTLIDSDDPPELRVLLNNLEDLRFIWHSTKTFLECVLQRSELLYRLKLVA
;
A
#
# COMPACT_ATOMS: atom_id res chain seq x y z
N MET A 1 42.85 5.63 10.85
CA MET A 1 41.60 5.30 10.14
C MET A 1 40.85 4.30 10.99
N SER A 2 39.76 4.72 11.63
CA SER A 2 38.96 3.86 12.50
C SER A 2 37.97 3.10 11.62
N ASN A 3 38.20 1.80 11.42
CA ASN A 3 37.19 0.91 10.84
C ASN A 3 36.13 0.67 11.91
N SER A 4 35.07 1.49 11.91
CA SER A 4 33.88 1.21 12.69
C SER A 4 33.29 -0.09 12.17
N VAL A 5 33.43 -1.16 12.95
CA VAL A 5 32.70 -2.41 12.75
C VAL A 5 31.21 -2.05 12.70
N PRO A 6 30.45 -2.47 11.67
CA PRO A 6 29.01 -2.25 11.64
C PRO A 6 28.42 -2.78 12.94
N ASN A 7 27.67 -1.94 13.64
CA ASN A 7 27.08 -2.30 14.92
C ASN A 7 25.98 -3.33 14.62
N ASN A 8 26.23 -4.63 14.83
CA ASN A 8 25.30 -5.72 14.47
C ASN A 8 23.85 -5.46 14.93
N ASN A 9 23.67 -4.75 16.05
CA ASN A 9 22.36 -4.35 16.56
C ASN A 9 21.55 -3.42 15.62
N ASP A 10 22.20 -2.60 14.80
CA ASP A 10 21.54 -1.70 13.84
C ASP A 10 21.02 -2.46 12.61
N ILE A 11 21.79 -3.45 12.15
CA ILE A 11 21.42 -4.32 11.03
C ILE A 11 20.24 -5.22 11.41
N ASP A 12 20.27 -5.83 12.60
CA ASP A 12 19.17 -6.66 13.11
C ASP A 12 17.87 -5.84 13.28
N SER A 13 17.98 -4.60 13.74
CA SER A 13 16.83 -3.69 13.89
C SER A 13 16.21 -3.31 12.54
N LYS A 14 17.04 -3.01 11.53
CA LYS A 14 16.58 -2.75 10.16
C LYS A 14 15.91 -3.97 9.53
N TYR A 15 16.49 -5.15 9.75
CA TYR A 15 15.94 -6.40 9.24
C TYR A 15 14.55 -6.71 9.83
N LEU A 16 14.40 -6.60 11.16
CA LEU A 16 13.10 -6.79 11.82
C LEU A 16 12.05 -5.77 11.37
N TYR A 17 12.45 -4.51 11.17
CA TYR A 17 11.56 -3.48 10.63
C TYR A 17 11.09 -3.82 9.21
N VAL A 18 11.99 -4.24 8.31
CA VAL A 18 11.64 -4.62 6.94
C VAL A 18 10.69 -5.81 6.94
N LEU A 19 10.93 -6.83 7.77
CA LEU A 19 10.02 -7.98 7.88
C LEU A 19 8.61 -7.59 8.30
N ASP A 20 8.46 -6.77 9.35
CA ASP A 20 7.14 -6.33 9.84
C ASP A 20 6.39 -5.50 8.77
N GLU A 21 7.06 -4.53 8.15
CA GLU A 21 6.42 -3.70 7.13
C GLU A 21 6.09 -4.49 5.86
N VAL A 22 6.91 -5.46 5.46
CA VAL A 22 6.61 -6.36 4.32
C VAL A 22 5.31 -7.13 4.57
N GLU A 23 5.16 -7.74 5.75
CA GLU A 23 3.96 -8.53 6.06
C GLU A 23 2.72 -7.65 6.17
N ARG A 24 2.83 -6.48 6.82
CA ARG A 24 1.72 -5.52 6.89
C ARG A 24 1.29 -5.04 5.52
N LEU A 25 2.24 -4.74 4.65
CA LEU A 25 1.96 -4.28 3.29
C LEU A 25 1.26 -5.38 2.48
N ARG A 26 1.73 -6.63 2.56
CA ARG A 26 1.06 -7.79 1.95
C ARG A 26 -0.40 -7.90 2.38
N VAL A 27 -0.67 -7.82 3.69
CA VAL A 27 -2.03 -7.88 4.25
C VAL A 27 -2.91 -6.74 3.71
N HIS A 28 -2.40 -5.51 3.69
CA HIS A 28 -3.15 -4.35 3.19
C HIS A 28 -3.47 -4.45 1.70
N VAL A 29 -2.50 -4.86 0.88
CA VAL A 29 -2.68 -5.05 -0.56
C VAL A 29 -3.73 -6.13 -0.82
N MET A 30 -3.62 -7.30 -0.18
CA MET A 30 -4.57 -8.39 -0.38
C MET A 30 -5.98 -8.05 0.10
N ARG A 31 -6.12 -7.29 1.18
CA ARG A 31 -7.43 -6.80 1.65
C ARG A 31 -8.04 -5.82 0.65
N LEU A 32 -7.26 -4.87 0.13
CA LEU A 32 -7.73 -3.92 -0.88
C LEU A 32 -8.07 -4.62 -2.21
N TYR A 33 -7.28 -5.61 -2.60
CA TYR A 33 -7.53 -6.43 -3.77
C TYR A 33 -8.83 -7.23 -3.64
N SER A 34 -9.16 -7.69 -2.43
CA SER A 34 -10.46 -8.33 -2.16
C SER A 34 -11.61 -7.37 -2.44
N TYR A 35 -11.54 -6.10 -2.03
CA TYR A 35 -12.57 -5.11 -2.40
C TYR A 35 -12.68 -4.93 -3.92
N TYR A 36 -11.54 -4.84 -4.61
CA TYR A 36 -11.51 -4.77 -6.08
C TYR A 36 -12.19 -5.98 -6.73
N GLN A 37 -11.86 -7.20 -6.29
CA GLN A 37 -12.46 -8.44 -6.83
C GLN A 37 -13.97 -8.50 -6.58
N HIS A 38 -14.43 -8.10 -5.40
CA HIS A 38 -15.87 -8.10 -5.07
C HIS A 38 -16.66 -7.03 -5.84
N TRP A 39 -16.04 -5.90 -6.21
CA TRP A 39 -16.69 -4.89 -7.05
C TRP A 39 -16.52 -5.12 -8.55
N GLY A 40 -15.52 -5.89 -8.97
CA GLY A 40 -15.33 -6.30 -10.36
C GLY A 40 -16.44 -7.22 -10.89
N ILE A 41 -17.28 -7.76 -10.00
CA ILE A 41 -18.40 -8.64 -10.32
C ILE A 41 -19.69 -7.83 -10.18
N TYR A 42 -20.03 -7.08 -11.22
CA TYR A 42 -21.35 -6.46 -11.47
C TYR A 42 -21.93 -5.58 -10.36
N ASN A 43 -21.93 -4.24 -10.54
CA ASN A 43 -23.09 -3.33 -10.38
C ASN A 43 -22.64 -1.84 -10.25
N SER A 44 -23.14 -0.95 -11.11
CA SER A 44 -22.83 0.49 -11.09
C SER A 44 -23.29 1.21 -9.82
N SER A 45 -24.24 0.64 -9.08
CA SER A 45 -24.64 1.13 -7.74
C SER A 45 -23.54 0.99 -6.69
N MET A 46 -22.48 0.20 -6.96
CA MET A 46 -21.32 0.06 -6.07
C MET A 46 -20.28 1.19 -6.22
N LEU A 47 -20.46 2.12 -7.16
CA LEU A 47 -19.60 3.30 -7.31
C LEU A 47 -19.85 4.39 -6.26
N TYR A 48 -20.85 4.22 -5.38
CA TYR A 48 -21.13 5.13 -4.29
C TYR A 48 -20.68 4.55 -2.95
N LEU A 49 -19.60 5.09 -2.42
CA LEU A 49 -19.16 4.89 -1.05
C LEU A 49 -19.84 5.88 -0.11
N ARG A 50 -20.20 5.42 1.09
CA ARG A 50 -20.60 6.30 2.19
C ARG A 50 -19.41 7.18 2.59
N GLN A 51 -19.68 8.41 3.04
CA GLN A 51 -18.63 9.40 3.35
C GLN A 51 -17.58 8.91 4.37
N HIS A 52 -18.00 8.19 5.42
CA HIS A 52 -17.07 7.62 6.41
C HIS A 52 -16.12 6.57 5.80
N SER A 53 -16.54 5.89 4.73
CA SER A 53 -15.71 4.92 4.02
C SER A 53 -14.62 5.59 3.19
N TRP A 54 -14.76 6.87 2.83
CA TRP A 54 -13.76 7.57 2.02
C TRP A 54 -12.44 7.75 2.76
N ALA A 55 -12.50 8.24 4.01
CA ALA A 55 -11.32 8.46 4.84
C ALA A 55 -10.57 7.15 5.10
N PHE A 56 -11.32 6.07 5.37
CA PHE A 56 -10.76 4.73 5.52
C PHE A 56 -10.00 4.27 4.26
N MET A 57 -10.62 4.37 3.08
CA MET A 57 -9.98 3.94 1.83
C MET A 57 -8.75 4.78 1.49
N ARG A 58 -8.83 6.12 1.63
CA ARG A 58 -7.71 7.03 1.41
C ARG A 58 -6.52 6.74 2.34
N THR A 59 -6.79 6.47 3.62
CA THR A 59 -5.75 6.14 4.60
C THR A 59 -4.99 4.88 4.21
N ASN A 60 -5.70 3.84 3.79
CA ASN A 60 -5.08 2.58 3.39
C ASN A 60 -4.29 2.70 2.08
N ILE A 61 -4.82 3.43 1.09
CA ILE A 61 -4.09 3.70 -0.16
C ILE A 61 -2.80 4.47 0.12
N LYS A 62 -2.88 5.47 1.00
CA LYS A 62 -1.74 6.27 1.42
C LYS A 62 -0.68 5.42 2.13
N TYR A 63 -1.08 4.63 3.13
CA TYR A 63 -0.18 3.75 3.86
C TYR A 63 0.62 2.85 2.92
N VAL A 64 -0.07 2.13 2.04
CA VAL A 64 0.58 1.21 1.09
C VAL A 64 1.55 1.94 0.15
N THR A 65 1.15 3.11 -0.38
CA THR A 65 2.01 3.92 -1.26
C THR A 65 3.28 4.41 -0.53
N GLU A 66 3.12 4.93 0.68
CA GLU A 66 4.23 5.49 1.47
C GLU A 66 5.18 4.41 1.99
N THR A 67 4.67 3.26 2.43
CA THR A 67 5.51 2.15 2.90
C THR A 67 6.36 1.59 1.77
N TRP A 68 5.81 1.39 0.56
CA TRP A 68 6.61 0.98 -0.60
C TRP A 68 7.75 1.96 -0.91
N ALA A 69 7.46 3.27 -0.87
CA ALA A 69 8.48 4.29 -1.10
C ALA A 69 9.58 4.25 -0.05
N LYS A 70 9.22 4.12 1.24
CA LYS A 70 10.19 4.02 2.35
C LYS A 70 11.08 2.78 2.22
N LEU A 71 10.51 1.62 1.89
CA LEU A 71 11.27 0.38 1.73
C LEU A 71 12.26 0.47 0.56
N ASN A 72 11.85 1.05 -0.57
CA ASN A 72 12.75 1.29 -1.70
C ASN A 72 13.92 2.23 -1.32
N THR A 73 13.63 3.36 -0.65
CA THR A 73 14.69 4.28 -0.19
C THR A 73 15.66 3.63 0.79
N LEU A 74 15.17 2.75 1.68
CA LEU A 74 16.02 2.03 2.62
C LEU A 74 17.05 1.15 1.88
N ILE A 75 16.62 0.41 0.85
CA ILE A 75 17.53 -0.40 0.02
C ILE A 75 18.56 0.50 -0.67
N ASP A 76 18.12 1.57 -1.32
CA ASP A 76 18.99 2.44 -2.11
C ASP A 76 20.10 3.09 -1.26
N SER A 77 19.88 3.19 0.07
CA SER A 77 20.81 3.83 1.01
C SER A 77 21.89 2.93 1.63
N ASP A 78 21.64 1.62 1.77
CA ASP A 78 22.48 0.70 2.58
C ASP A 78 22.73 -0.68 1.91
N ASP A 79 22.01 -0.93 0.81
CA ASP A 79 22.02 -2.09 -0.09
C ASP A 79 22.39 -3.50 0.41
N PRO A 80 21.82 -4.04 1.51
CA PRO A 80 22.13 -5.40 1.95
C PRO A 80 21.40 -6.42 1.06
N PRO A 81 22.09 -7.45 0.51
CA PRO A 81 21.48 -8.48 -0.33
C PRO A 81 20.28 -9.19 0.34
N GLU A 82 20.33 -9.39 1.66
CA GLU A 82 19.29 -10.06 2.44
C GLU A 82 17.97 -9.26 2.45
N LEU A 83 18.05 -7.92 2.49
CA LEU A 83 16.87 -7.06 2.44
C LEU A 83 16.23 -7.05 1.05
N ARG A 84 17.04 -7.13 -0.02
CA ARG A 84 16.51 -7.26 -1.39
C ARG A 84 15.68 -8.53 -1.56
N VAL A 85 16.14 -9.66 -1.00
CA VAL A 85 15.41 -10.93 -1.09
C VAL A 85 14.03 -10.84 -0.42
N LEU A 86 13.93 -10.17 0.72
CA LEU A 86 12.64 -9.97 1.41
C LEU A 86 11.66 -9.16 0.56
N LEU A 87 12.16 -8.18 -0.18
CA LEU A 87 11.33 -7.27 -0.99
C LEU A 87 10.98 -7.83 -2.36
N ASN A 88 11.77 -8.78 -2.90
CA ASN A 88 11.40 -9.52 -4.11
C ASN A 88 10.03 -10.18 -3.97
N ASN A 89 9.68 -10.68 -2.78
CA ASN A 89 8.36 -11.28 -2.51
C ASN A 89 7.20 -10.27 -2.62
N LEU A 90 7.48 -8.96 -2.53
CA LEU A 90 6.49 -7.90 -2.74
C LEU A 90 6.38 -7.47 -4.19
N GLU A 91 7.38 -7.74 -5.04
CA GLU A 91 7.35 -7.35 -6.45
C GLU A 91 6.18 -8.02 -7.20
N ASP A 92 5.88 -9.27 -6.89
CA ASP A 92 4.71 -9.98 -7.42
C ASP A 92 3.38 -9.26 -7.08
N LEU A 93 3.34 -8.56 -5.95
CA LEU A 93 2.17 -7.80 -5.51
C LEU A 93 2.10 -6.40 -6.13
N ARG A 94 3.16 -5.91 -6.78
CA ARG A 94 3.23 -4.55 -7.33
C ARG A 94 2.19 -4.34 -8.42
N PHE A 95 2.00 -5.33 -9.29
CA PHE A 95 0.95 -5.30 -10.31
C PHE A 95 -0.45 -5.27 -9.69
N ILE A 96 -0.71 -6.19 -8.74
CA ILE A 96 -1.98 -6.27 -8.01
C ILE A 96 -2.29 -4.92 -7.36
N TRP A 97 -1.30 -4.33 -6.69
CA TRP A 97 -1.44 -3.04 -6.05
C TRP A 97 -1.77 -1.92 -7.04
N HIS A 98 -1.07 -1.84 -8.17
CA HIS A 98 -1.29 -0.79 -9.15
C HIS A 98 -2.72 -0.79 -9.72
N SER A 99 -3.22 -1.97 -10.12
CA SER A 99 -4.59 -2.13 -10.61
C SER A 99 -5.63 -1.79 -9.53
N THR A 100 -5.41 -2.31 -8.30
CA THR A 100 -6.30 -2.07 -7.16
C THR A 100 -6.37 -0.58 -6.81
N LYS A 101 -5.22 0.09 -6.69
CA LYS A 101 -5.14 1.51 -6.37
C LYS A 101 -5.92 2.36 -7.37
N THR A 102 -5.65 2.17 -8.66
CA THR A 102 -6.28 2.92 -9.75
C THR A 102 -7.80 2.79 -9.69
N PHE A 103 -8.29 1.57 -9.53
CA PHE A 103 -9.71 1.31 -9.42
C PHE A 103 -10.35 1.99 -8.19
N LEU A 104 -9.74 1.85 -7.01
CA LEU A 104 -10.27 2.42 -5.78
C LEU A 104 -10.27 3.96 -5.81
N GLU A 105 -9.25 4.58 -6.41
CA GLU A 105 -9.19 6.03 -6.63
C GLU A 105 -10.33 6.51 -7.56
N CYS A 106 -10.61 5.77 -8.63
CA CYS A 106 -11.77 6.05 -9.49
C CYS A 106 -13.09 5.97 -8.72
N VAL A 107 -13.26 4.96 -7.86
CA VAL A 107 -14.50 4.84 -7.06
C VAL A 107 -14.63 5.99 -6.07
N LEU A 108 -13.55 6.40 -5.41
CA LEU A 108 -13.56 7.56 -4.51
C LEU A 108 -13.97 8.84 -5.23
N GLN A 109 -13.38 9.11 -6.40
CA GLN A 109 -13.71 10.29 -7.20
C GLN A 109 -15.19 10.30 -7.62
N ARG A 110 -15.71 9.16 -8.08
CA ARG A 110 -17.12 9.03 -8.49
C ARG A 110 -18.08 9.13 -7.32
N SER A 111 -17.74 8.54 -6.17
CA SER A 111 -18.53 8.63 -4.94
C SER A 111 -18.66 10.08 -4.48
N GLU A 112 -17.56 10.83 -4.49
CA GLU A 112 -17.53 12.24 -4.10
C GLU A 112 -18.35 13.13 -5.04
N LEU A 113 -18.25 12.89 -6.35
CA LEU A 113 -19.06 13.60 -7.33
C LEU A 113 -20.56 13.37 -7.11
N LEU A 114 -20.97 12.11 -6.97
CA LEU A 114 -22.38 11.75 -6.74
C LEU A 114 -22.93 12.36 -5.45
N TYR A 115 -22.12 12.38 -4.39
CA TYR A 115 -22.49 13.01 -3.12
C TYR A 115 -22.72 14.52 -3.29
N ARG A 116 -21.82 15.23 -3.99
CA ARG A 116 -21.98 16.67 -4.26
C ARG A 116 -23.25 16.95 -5.07
N LEU A 117 -23.54 16.15 -6.09
CA LEU A 117 -24.76 16.32 -6.90
C LEU A 117 -26.03 16.11 -6.07
N LYS A 118 -26.03 15.19 -5.10
CA LYS A 118 -27.16 14.98 -4.18
C LYS A 118 -27.37 16.10 -3.16
N LEU A 119 -26.35 16.91 -2.87
CA LEU A 119 -26.49 18.06 -1.96
C LEU A 119 -27.02 19.32 -2.66
N VAL A 120 -26.99 19.33 -4.00
CA VAL A 120 -27.44 20.47 -4.83
C VAL A 120 -28.86 20.23 -5.40
N ALA A 121 -29.34 18.99 -5.36
CA ALA A 121 -30.69 18.58 -5.77
C ALA A 121 -31.66 18.60 -4.59
#